data_AF-A0A9Q1C9F3-F1
#
_entry.id   AF-A0A9Q1C9F3-F1
#
_cell.length_a   1.000
_cell.length_b   1.000
_cell.length_c   1.000
_cell.angle_alpha   90.00
_cell.angle_beta   90.00
_cell.angle_gamma   90.00
#
_symmetry.space_group_name_H-M   'P 1'
#
loop_
_entity.id
_entity.type
_entity.pdbx_description
1 polymer ?
#
loop_
_entity_poly.entity_id
_entity_poly.type
_entity_poly.pdbx_seq_one_letter_code
_entity_poly.pdbx_strand_id
1 'polypeptide(L)'
;MVTIPRPVVWVWCLLYWSIALGFEPVVQWQAEQVTIYGGEKTAEICLEVAKPRGRDVTVGLLSYGVGLSVSDDVVIPETTKIPAGKYVGSMNVTLNDDAAQGTSENGYRKVRIRLNEIVKGKAILGGYGFREIMDVNILGHATPGTGCHSGSFRTSRVIVNEGDGTATLTFIVNQPFKEDLELPYRVDLEWTGTTSHAIRGQDFIYRVDYHGQDDFKHVILRAGETSVDITIRIIDDEKPEDTEQFLVQLDHSCLSPLINILSDSVIVDIVDNDRCLDPADALYYDGSCYFKVFLPGKPILSAREAEEMCNEKNGYLAIIKNEVENTIVSEAGDVQQAWIGVIRNPNNTDEFIWQDGSALTFDCWRQREPNNRLGDENCVKINYVRLGFWNDTPCKNEKTVHYGVCEKPAQSGSG
;
A
#
# COMPACT_ATOMS: atom_id res chain seq x y z
N MET A 1 -3.02 -51.44 -11.98
CA MET A 1 -3.69 -50.68 -10.92
C MET A 1 -2.63 -49.90 -10.16
N VAL A 2 -2.28 -48.71 -10.66
CA VAL A 2 -1.52 -47.69 -9.93
C VAL A 2 -1.98 -46.36 -10.52
N THR A 3 -2.87 -45.67 -9.82
CA THR A 3 -3.28 -44.30 -10.09
C THR A 3 -2.31 -43.36 -9.41
N ILE A 4 -1.62 -42.54 -10.20
CA ILE A 4 -0.85 -41.37 -9.75
C ILE A 4 -1.60 -40.13 -10.26
N PRO A 5 -1.97 -39.16 -9.42
CA PRO A 5 -2.59 -37.92 -9.88
C PRO A 5 -1.54 -37.02 -10.53
N ARG A 6 -1.85 -36.51 -11.73
CA ARG A 6 -1.00 -35.57 -12.47
C ARG A 6 -1.10 -34.15 -11.87
N PRO A 7 0.00 -33.38 -11.84
CA PRO A 7 0.03 -32.03 -11.27
C PRO A 7 -0.51 -31.00 -12.28
N VAL A 8 -1.51 -30.21 -11.87
CA VAL A 8 -2.01 -29.04 -12.61
C VAL A 8 -1.54 -27.78 -11.90
N VAL A 9 -0.25 -27.45 -12.02
CA VAL A 9 0.30 -26.16 -11.51
C VAL A 9 1.29 -25.52 -12.50
N TRP A 10 1.49 -26.09 -13.70
CA TRP A 10 2.51 -25.60 -14.65
C TRP A 10 1.93 -25.05 -15.97
N VAL A 11 0.83 -24.29 -15.91
CA VAL A 11 0.34 -23.49 -17.07
C VAL A 11 0.02 -22.03 -16.70
N TRP A 12 0.04 -21.67 -15.42
CA TRP A 12 -0.27 -20.28 -14.99
C TRP A 12 0.95 -19.34 -14.92
N CYS A 13 2.17 -19.84 -15.18
CA CYS A 13 3.41 -19.05 -15.08
C CYS A 13 4.04 -18.66 -16.43
N LEU A 14 3.40 -18.96 -17.58
CA LEU A 14 3.95 -18.63 -18.91
C LEU A 14 3.13 -17.64 -19.75
N LEU A 15 2.06 -17.05 -19.19
CA LEU A 15 1.32 -15.95 -19.83
C LEU A 15 1.58 -14.58 -19.21
N TYR A 16 2.28 -14.51 -18.07
CA TYR A 16 2.82 -13.25 -17.52
C TYR A 16 4.19 -12.86 -18.11
N TRP A 17 4.83 -13.76 -18.85
CA TRP A 17 6.14 -13.53 -19.50
C TRP A 17 6.07 -12.90 -20.91
N SER A 18 4.89 -12.45 -21.34
CA SER A 18 4.74 -11.60 -22.54
C SER A 18 4.51 -10.11 -22.22
N ILE A 19 4.50 -9.74 -20.93
CA ILE A 19 4.25 -8.37 -20.46
C ILE A 19 5.51 -7.47 -20.62
N ALA A 20 6.64 -8.05 -21.05
CA ALA A 20 7.93 -7.37 -21.24
C ALA A 20 8.23 -6.92 -22.70
N LEU A 21 7.29 -7.00 -23.65
CA LEU A 21 7.53 -6.64 -25.07
C LEU A 21 6.41 -5.78 -25.69
N GLY A 22 6.27 -4.51 -25.27
CA GLY A 22 5.74 -3.45 -26.13
C GLY A 22 4.36 -3.62 -26.80
N PHE A 23 3.44 -4.43 -26.24
CA PHE A 23 2.13 -4.68 -26.84
C PHE A 23 1.29 -3.40 -27.05
N GLU A 24 0.43 -3.46 -28.06
CA GLU A 24 -0.49 -2.39 -28.45
C GLU A 24 -1.54 -2.14 -27.35
N PRO A 25 -2.11 -0.91 -27.24
CA PRO A 25 -3.21 -0.61 -26.32
C PRO A 25 -4.37 -1.58 -26.50
N VAL A 26 -4.98 -2.04 -25.39
CA VAL A 26 -6.12 -2.98 -25.43
C VAL A 26 -7.40 -2.23 -25.13
N VAL A 27 -8.43 -2.39 -25.96
CA VAL A 27 -9.74 -1.76 -25.79
C VAL A 27 -10.80 -2.79 -25.37
N GLN A 28 -11.60 -2.45 -24.35
CA GLN A 28 -12.72 -3.27 -23.88
C GLN A 28 -13.87 -2.43 -23.31
N TRP A 29 -15.02 -3.05 -23.07
CA TRP A 29 -16.14 -2.42 -22.35
C TRP A 29 -15.86 -2.29 -20.86
N GLN A 30 -16.26 -1.17 -20.25
CA GLN A 30 -16.17 -0.99 -18.79
C GLN A 30 -17.17 -1.87 -18.02
N ALA A 31 -18.36 -2.10 -18.59
CA ALA A 31 -19.41 -2.91 -17.99
C ALA A 31 -19.79 -4.08 -18.90
N GLU A 32 -20.15 -5.20 -18.28
CA GLU A 32 -20.71 -6.36 -19.00
C GLU A 32 -22.18 -6.14 -19.39
N GLN A 33 -22.85 -5.22 -18.69
CA GLN A 33 -24.23 -4.87 -18.98
C GLN A 33 -24.54 -3.42 -18.61
N VAL A 34 -25.52 -2.84 -19.31
CA VAL A 34 -26.16 -1.57 -18.99
C VAL A 34 -27.67 -1.76 -19.04
N THR A 35 -28.42 -1.06 -18.19
CA THR A 35 -29.88 -1.09 -18.21
C THR A 35 -30.41 0.28 -18.62
N ILE A 36 -31.30 0.33 -19.61
CA ILE A 36 -31.96 1.56 -20.05
C ILE A 36 -33.44 1.44 -19.75
N TYR A 37 -33.97 2.43 -19.05
CA TYR A 37 -35.39 2.51 -18.75
C TYR A 37 -36.13 3.24 -19.86
N GLY A 38 -37.34 2.80 -20.20
CA GLY A 38 -38.16 3.38 -21.27
C GLY A 38 -38.43 4.87 -21.12
N GLY A 39 -38.41 5.40 -19.89
CA GLY A 39 -38.54 6.84 -19.62
C GLY A 39 -37.26 7.65 -19.89
N GLU A 40 -36.08 7.04 -19.81
CA GLU A 40 -34.79 7.72 -20.02
C GLU A 40 -34.43 7.84 -21.50
N LYS A 41 -34.90 6.89 -22.32
CA LYS A 41 -34.69 6.78 -23.78
C LYS A 41 -33.23 6.73 -24.25
N THR A 42 -32.25 7.13 -23.44
CA THR A 42 -30.83 7.16 -23.78
C THR A 42 -30.00 6.77 -22.57
N ALA A 43 -28.91 6.04 -22.78
CA ALA A 43 -27.88 5.78 -21.79
C ALA A 43 -26.49 6.00 -22.38
N GLU A 44 -25.57 6.53 -21.58
CA GLU A 44 -24.16 6.63 -21.97
C GLU A 44 -23.44 5.32 -21.64
N ILE A 45 -22.62 4.81 -22.57
CA ILE A 45 -21.77 3.64 -22.37
C ILE A 45 -20.32 3.98 -22.67
N CYS A 46 -19.40 3.30 -21.97
CA CYS A 46 -17.99 3.64 -21.97
C CYS A 46 -17.09 2.47 -22.37
N LEU A 47 -16.08 2.79 -23.19
CA LEU A 47 -14.94 1.96 -23.48
C LEU A 47 -13.76 2.38 -22.63
N GLU A 48 -12.96 1.41 -22.20
CA GLU A 48 -11.65 1.67 -21.60
C GLU A 48 -10.52 1.18 -22.48
N VAL A 49 -9.37 1.88 -22.39
CA VAL A 49 -8.13 1.48 -23.04
C VAL A 49 -7.00 1.31 -22.01
N ALA A 50 -6.41 0.11 -21.97
CA ALA A 50 -5.23 -0.15 -21.18
C ALA A 50 -4.00 0.46 -21.88
N LYS A 51 -3.27 1.33 -21.16
CA LYS A 51 -2.04 2.01 -21.63
C LYS A 51 -2.27 2.89 -22.88
N PRO A 52 -3.05 3.97 -22.78
CA PRO A 52 -3.32 4.88 -23.90
C PRO A 52 -2.02 5.48 -24.44
N ARG A 53 -1.94 5.62 -25.76
CA ARG A 53 -0.82 6.26 -26.46
C ARG A 53 -1.22 7.66 -26.93
N GLY A 54 -0.24 8.43 -27.40
CA GLY A 54 -0.44 9.80 -27.90
C GLY A 54 -1.19 9.94 -29.24
N ARG A 55 -2.02 8.97 -29.63
CA ARG A 55 -2.86 9.04 -30.84
C ARG A 55 -4.27 8.57 -30.53
N ASP A 56 -5.25 9.16 -31.23
CA ASP A 56 -6.65 8.75 -31.15
C ASP A 56 -6.82 7.30 -31.61
N VAL A 57 -7.74 6.59 -30.96
CA VAL A 57 -8.21 5.25 -31.37
C VAL A 57 -9.69 5.34 -31.71
N THR A 58 -10.10 4.79 -32.85
CA THR A 58 -11.50 4.70 -33.27
C THR A 58 -11.90 3.23 -33.36
N VAL A 59 -12.97 2.88 -32.67
CA VAL A 59 -13.47 1.50 -32.55
C VAL A 59 -14.82 1.39 -33.24
N GLY A 60 -14.96 0.40 -34.11
CA GLY A 60 -16.20 0.05 -34.78
C GLY A 60 -17.06 -0.87 -33.91
N LEU A 61 -18.37 -0.70 -33.98
CA LEU A 61 -19.34 -1.35 -33.12
C LEU A 61 -20.38 -2.10 -33.95
N LEU A 62 -20.85 -3.23 -33.42
CA LEU A 62 -21.95 -3.98 -34.01
C LEU A 62 -22.97 -4.33 -32.93
N SER A 63 -24.25 -3.99 -33.15
CA SER A 63 -25.35 -4.46 -32.32
C SER A 63 -26.03 -5.67 -32.93
N TYR A 64 -26.52 -6.59 -32.08
CA TYR A 64 -27.39 -7.69 -32.49
C TYR A 64 -28.36 -8.05 -31.36
N GLY A 65 -29.59 -8.41 -31.74
CA GLY A 65 -30.62 -8.82 -30.78
C GLY A 65 -30.36 -10.22 -30.22
N VAL A 66 -30.88 -10.49 -29.01
CA VAL A 66 -30.84 -11.82 -28.39
C VAL A 66 -32.28 -12.32 -28.19
N GLY A 67 -32.61 -13.51 -28.68
CA GLY A 67 -33.96 -14.09 -28.55
C GLY A 67 -34.98 -13.42 -29.48
N LEU A 68 -36.04 -12.85 -28.92
CA LEU A 68 -37.10 -12.15 -29.68
C LEU A 68 -36.81 -10.65 -29.90
N SER A 69 -35.73 -10.12 -29.32
CA SER A 69 -35.28 -8.74 -29.52
C SER A 69 -34.66 -8.56 -30.89
N VAL A 70 -34.95 -7.43 -31.54
CA VAL A 70 -34.32 -7.02 -32.81
C VAL A 70 -33.21 -6.00 -32.52
N SER A 71 -32.14 -6.00 -33.31
CA SER A 71 -31.03 -5.04 -33.14
C SER A 71 -31.48 -3.57 -33.19
N ASP A 72 -32.63 -3.32 -33.82
CA ASP A 72 -33.26 -2.01 -34.00
C ASP A 72 -33.99 -1.50 -32.74
N ASP A 73 -34.05 -2.30 -31.66
CA ASP A 73 -34.53 -1.83 -30.35
C ASP A 73 -33.61 -0.72 -29.77
N VAL A 74 -32.36 -0.67 -30.26
CA VAL A 74 -31.30 0.21 -29.77
C VAL A 74 -30.52 0.83 -30.93
N VAL A 75 -30.42 2.15 -30.93
CA VAL A 75 -29.59 2.94 -31.85
C VAL A 75 -28.23 3.24 -31.19
N ILE A 76 -27.16 2.78 -31.84
CA ILE A 76 -25.77 3.07 -31.47
C ILE A 76 -25.04 3.74 -32.63
N PRO A 77 -23.97 4.52 -32.38
CA PRO A 77 -23.11 4.98 -33.46
C PRO A 77 -22.34 3.79 -34.06
N GLU A 78 -22.01 3.87 -35.36
CA GLU A 78 -21.19 2.86 -36.04
C GLU A 78 -19.77 2.78 -35.46
N THR A 79 -19.26 3.92 -34.96
CA THR A 79 -17.93 4.00 -34.36
C THR A 79 -17.92 4.93 -33.15
N THR A 80 -16.96 4.71 -32.26
CA THR A 80 -16.65 5.63 -31.15
C THR A 80 -15.15 5.93 -31.11
N LYS A 81 -14.80 7.08 -30.51
CA LYS A 81 -13.44 7.59 -30.47
C LYS A 81 -12.94 7.68 -29.03
N ILE A 82 -11.75 7.13 -28.79
CA ILE A 82 -10.95 7.36 -27.60
C ILE A 82 -9.86 8.39 -27.95
N PRO A 83 -9.90 9.62 -27.39
CA PRO A 83 -8.91 10.64 -27.68
C PRO A 83 -7.49 10.25 -27.23
N ALA A 84 -6.47 10.79 -27.91
CA ALA A 84 -5.07 10.59 -27.57
C ALA A 84 -4.78 10.86 -26.08
N GLY A 85 -4.10 9.91 -25.43
CA GLY A 85 -3.75 10.00 -24.00
C GLY A 85 -4.92 9.87 -23.02
N LYS A 86 -6.15 9.64 -23.49
CA LYS A 86 -7.31 9.36 -22.62
C LYS A 86 -7.50 7.87 -22.46
N TYR A 87 -7.91 7.48 -21.25
CA TYR A 87 -8.16 6.08 -20.89
C TYR A 87 -9.59 5.63 -21.23
N VAL A 88 -10.49 6.57 -21.54
CA VAL A 88 -11.91 6.30 -21.74
C VAL A 88 -12.42 7.03 -22.97
N GLY A 89 -13.28 6.37 -23.74
CA GLY A 89 -14.17 6.98 -24.72
C GLY A 89 -15.61 6.63 -24.37
N SER A 90 -16.54 7.55 -24.58
CA SER A 90 -17.96 7.33 -24.31
C SER A 90 -18.81 7.50 -25.57
N MET A 91 -20.02 6.98 -25.51
CA MET A 91 -21.04 7.18 -26.54
C MET A 91 -22.42 7.04 -25.95
N ASN A 92 -23.42 7.59 -26.64
CA ASN A 92 -24.81 7.38 -26.27
C ASN A 92 -25.43 6.21 -27.03
N VAL A 93 -26.20 5.44 -26.31
CA VAL A 93 -27.08 4.37 -26.75
C VAL A 93 -28.49 4.87 -26.60
N THR A 94 -29.28 4.88 -27.67
CA THR A 94 -30.65 5.41 -27.67
C THR A 94 -31.64 4.27 -27.88
N LEU A 95 -32.74 4.23 -27.15
CA LEU A 95 -33.84 3.31 -27.40
C LEU A 95 -34.67 3.81 -28.57
N ASN A 96 -35.06 2.90 -29.46
CA ASN A 96 -36.08 3.20 -30.45
C ASN A 96 -37.45 3.39 -29.77
N ASP A 97 -38.31 4.25 -30.31
CA ASP A 97 -39.52 4.74 -29.63
C ASP A 97 -40.55 3.63 -29.29
N ASP A 98 -40.43 2.46 -29.91
CA ASP A 98 -41.26 1.27 -29.71
C ASP A 98 -40.58 0.17 -28.86
N ALA A 99 -39.28 0.26 -28.58
CA ALA A 99 -38.51 -0.77 -27.89
C ALA A 99 -38.95 -1.02 -26.44
N ALA A 100 -39.44 0.02 -25.77
CA ALA A 100 -39.97 -0.05 -24.40
C ALA A 100 -41.46 -0.40 -24.34
N GLN A 101 -42.18 -0.36 -25.47
CA GLN A 101 -43.60 -0.72 -25.52
C GLN A 101 -43.76 -2.25 -25.57
N GLY A 102 -44.37 -2.82 -24.53
CA GLY A 102 -44.70 -4.25 -24.47
C GLY A 102 -43.83 -5.11 -23.55
N THR A 103 -42.89 -4.53 -22.80
CA THR A 103 -42.21 -5.25 -21.70
C THR A 103 -43.13 -5.32 -20.47
N SER A 104 -43.56 -6.52 -20.07
CA SER A 104 -44.31 -6.75 -18.82
C SER A 104 -43.40 -6.57 -17.59
N GLU A 105 -43.96 -6.55 -16.38
CA GLU A 105 -43.23 -6.44 -15.09
C GLU A 105 -42.04 -7.41 -14.92
N ASN A 106 -42.01 -8.51 -15.69
CA ASN A 106 -40.93 -9.51 -15.68
C ASN A 106 -40.24 -9.69 -17.05
N GLY A 107 -40.58 -8.87 -18.05
CA GLY A 107 -40.02 -8.96 -19.40
C GLY A 107 -38.93 -7.91 -19.60
N TYR A 108 -37.70 -8.34 -19.85
CA TYR A 108 -36.63 -7.47 -20.33
C TYR A 108 -36.31 -7.80 -21.80
N ARG A 109 -36.19 -6.79 -22.66
CA ARG A 109 -35.56 -6.94 -23.98
C ARG A 109 -34.06 -6.80 -23.82
N LYS A 110 -33.28 -7.54 -24.61
CA LYS A 110 -31.81 -7.55 -24.52
C LYS A 110 -31.19 -7.40 -25.90
N VAL A 111 -30.38 -6.35 -26.06
CA VAL A 111 -29.53 -6.14 -27.24
C VAL A 111 -28.07 -6.29 -26.82
N ARG A 112 -27.26 -6.95 -27.63
CA ARG A 112 -25.82 -7.04 -27.40
C ARG A 112 -25.08 -6.06 -28.29
N ILE A 113 -24.10 -5.37 -27.73
CA ILE A 113 -23.16 -4.55 -28.47
C ILE A 113 -21.79 -5.21 -28.40
N ARG A 114 -21.20 -5.47 -29.56
CA ARG A 114 -19.88 -6.04 -29.71
C ARG A 114 -18.90 -5.02 -30.26
N LEU A 115 -17.68 -5.02 -29.72
CA LEU A 115 -16.53 -4.37 -30.34
C LEU A 115 -16.14 -5.16 -31.59
N ASN A 116 -16.30 -4.57 -32.76
CA ASN A 116 -16.13 -5.26 -34.03
C ASN A 116 -14.69 -5.18 -34.56
N GLU A 117 -14.17 -3.96 -34.68
CA GLU A 117 -12.83 -3.74 -35.23
C GLU A 117 -12.22 -2.42 -34.75
N ILE A 118 -10.90 -2.28 -34.88
CA ILE A 118 -10.21 -0.99 -34.76
C ILE A 118 -10.20 -0.33 -36.13
N VAL A 119 -11.04 0.69 -36.30
CA VAL A 119 -11.21 1.43 -37.57
C VAL A 119 -10.04 2.38 -37.82
N LYS A 120 -9.49 2.98 -36.75
CA LYS A 120 -8.35 3.91 -36.83
C LYS A 120 -7.51 3.86 -35.56
N GLY A 121 -6.20 3.99 -35.72
CA GLY A 121 -5.24 3.91 -34.60
C GLY A 121 -4.57 2.54 -34.53
N LYS A 122 -3.75 2.33 -33.49
CA LYS A 122 -3.01 1.09 -33.26
C LYS A 122 -3.39 0.59 -31.88
N ALA A 123 -4.25 -0.43 -31.83
CA ALA A 123 -4.83 -1.02 -30.64
C ALA A 123 -5.35 -2.43 -30.99
N ILE A 124 -5.62 -3.23 -29.98
CA ILE A 124 -6.24 -4.54 -30.12
C ILE A 124 -7.55 -4.60 -29.33
N LEU A 125 -8.55 -5.31 -29.87
CA LEU A 125 -9.77 -5.65 -29.15
C LEU A 125 -9.51 -6.89 -28.27
N GLY A 126 -10.10 -6.92 -27.09
CA GLY A 126 -9.80 -7.91 -26.05
C GLY A 126 -10.04 -9.39 -26.44
N GLY A 127 -9.25 -10.33 -25.90
CA GLY A 127 -9.36 -11.78 -26.14
C GLY A 127 -10.04 -12.61 -25.04
N TYR A 128 -9.64 -13.87 -24.83
CA TYR A 128 -10.17 -14.75 -23.77
C TYR A 128 -10.09 -14.07 -22.39
N GLY A 129 -11.24 -13.81 -21.76
CA GLY A 129 -11.36 -13.14 -20.46
C GLY A 129 -11.54 -11.61 -20.52
N PHE A 130 -11.59 -10.99 -21.71
CA PHE A 130 -11.83 -9.56 -21.90
C PHE A 130 -13.26 -9.28 -22.39
N ARG A 131 -13.80 -8.10 -22.06
CA ARG A 131 -15.20 -7.72 -22.31
C ARG A 131 -15.38 -7.13 -23.71
N GLU A 132 -15.48 -7.99 -24.74
CA GLU A 132 -15.81 -7.57 -26.11
C GLU A 132 -17.31 -7.32 -26.34
N ILE A 133 -18.16 -7.90 -25.50
CA ILE A 133 -19.62 -7.87 -25.61
C ILE A 133 -20.20 -7.21 -24.36
N MET A 134 -21.16 -6.30 -24.57
CA MET A 134 -21.99 -5.73 -23.52
C MET A 134 -23.46 -6.05 -23.77
N ASP A 135 -24.17 -6.46 -22.73
CA ASP A 135 -25.62 -6.65 -22.73
C ASP A 135 -26.33 -5.31 -22.39
N VAL A 136 -27.16 -4.81 -23.30
CA VAL A 136 -28.09 -3.69 -23.06
C VAL A 136 -29.46 -4.26 -22.67
N ASN A 137 -29.82 -4.13 -21.40
CA ASN A 137 -31.11 -4.54 -20.86
C ASN A 137 -32.10 -3.37 -20.98
N ILE A 138 -33.31 -3.63 -21.48
CA ILE A 138 -34.36 -2.61 -21.65
C ILE A 138 -35.53 -2.94 -20.74
N LEU A 139 -35.93 -1.98 -19.89
CA LEU A 139 -37.02 -2.13 -18.92
C LEU A 139 -38.07 -1.01 -19.08
N GLY A 140 -39.35 -1.37 -18.99
CA GLY A 140 -40.48 -0.48 -19.28
C GLY A 140 -40.84 0.56 -18.21
N HIS A 141 -40.30 0.48 -16.99
CA HIS A 141 -40.66 1.38 -15.88
C HIS A 141 -39.45 2.14 -15.34
N ALA A 142 -39.58 3.46 -15.16
CA ALA A 142 -38.49 4.34 -14.72
C ALA A 142 -38.30 4.31 -13.19
N THR A 143 -37.08 4.03 -12.75
CA THR A 143 -36.54 4.53 -11.49
C THR A 143 -35.49 5.60 -11.79
N PRO A 144 -35.36 6.69 -11.02
CA PRO A 144 -34.46 7.77 -11.35
C PRO A 144 -32.98 7.36 -11.19
N GLY A 145 -32.19 7.52 -12.26
CA GLY A 145 -30.82 8.05 -12.14
C GLY A 145 -29.64 7.09 -12.22
N THR A 146 -29.55 6.22 -13.23
CA THR A 146 -28.27 5.58 -13.61
C THR A 146 -27.50 6.44 -14.62
N GLY A 147 -26.84 7.50 -14.13
CA GLY A 147 -25.80 8.19 -14.90
C GLY A 147 -24.45 7.45 -14.81
N CYS A 148 -23.51 7.75 -15.72
CA CYS A 148 -22.11 7.28 -15.68
C CYS A 148 -21.33 7.89 -14.48
N HIS A 149 -21.86 7.83 -13.26
CA HIS A 149 -21.14 8.26 -12.08
C HIS A 149 -20.09 7.21 -11.73
N SER A 150 -18.83 7.64 -11.69
CA SER A 150 -17.72 6.85 -11.17
C SER A 150 -17.06 7.59 -10.03
N GLY A 151 -16.73 6.86 -8.97
CA GLY A 151 -16.03 7.40 -7.83
C GLY A 151 -14.77 6.62 -7.52
N SER A 152 -13.80 7.28 -6.92
CA SER A 152 -12.61 6.63 -6.40
C SER A 152 -12.01 7.47 -5.29
N PHE A 153 -11.20 6.84 -4.45
CA PHE A 153 -10.20 7.62 -3.74
C PHE A 153 -9.26 8.31 -4.74
N ARG A 154 -8.85 9.53 -4.40
CA ARG A 154 -7.91 10.32 -5.22
C ARG A 154 -6.55 9.64 -5.32
N THR A 155 -6.14 8.95 -4.26
CA THR A 155 -4.86 8.27 -4.12
C THR A 155 -5.08 6.91 -3.47
N SER A 156 -4.29 5.91 -3.84
CA SER A 156 -4.31 4.58 -3.19
C SER A 156 -3.49 4.55 -1.90
N ARG A 157 -2.70 5.60 -1.62
CA ARG A 157 -1.83 5.73 -0.45
C ARG A 157 -1.75 7.18 0.01
N VAL A 158 -1.79 7.40 1.31
CA VAL A 158 -1.61 8.69 1.98
C VAL A 158 -0.48 8.53 2.99
N ILE A 159 0.48 9.45 3.00
CA ILE A 159 1.57 9.51 3.98
C ILE A 159 1.31 10.74 4.83
N VAL A 160 1.28 10.58 6.14
CA VAL A 160 0.98 11.64 7.12
C VAL A 160 2.03 11.60 8.21
N ASN A 161 2.51 12.75 8.66
CA ASN A 161 3.32 12.77 9.88
C ASN A 161 2.38 12.73 11.08
N GLU A 162 2.74 12.03 12.16
CA GLU A 162 1.86 11.99 13.33
C GLU A 162 1.54 13.37 13.89
N GLY A 163 2.52 14.29 13.85
CA GLY A 163 2.38 15.69 14.25
C GLY A 163 1.41 16.52 13.39
N ASP A 164 0.98 16.01 12.24
CA ASP A 164 -0.11 16.62 11.47
C ASP A 164 -1.48 16.37 12.14
N GLY A 165 -1.57 15.39 13.06
CA GLY A 165 -2.72 15.05 13.90
C GLY A 165 -3.94 14.50 13.16
N THR A 166 -3.94 14.55 11.83
CA THR A 166 -5.05 14.09 10.99
C THR A 166 -4.59 13.61 9.62
N ALA A 167 -5.02 12.42 9.23
CA ALA A 167 -4.92 11.91 7.86
C ALA A 167 -6.16 12.29 7.07
N THR A 168 -5.99 12.93 5.92
CA THR A 168 -7.10 13.33 5.05
C THR A 168 -7.11 12.50 3.77
N LEU A 169 -8.20 11.77 3.55
CA LEU A 169 -8.42 10.93 2.38
C LEU A 169 -9.53 11.54 1.51
N THR A 170 -9.20 11.97 0.31
CA THR A 170 -10.20 12.57 -0.59
C THR A 170 -10.85 11.50 -1.46
N PHE A 171 -12.17 11.35 -1.34
CA PHE A 171 -12.98 10.65 -2.32
C PHE A 171 -13.42 11.62 -3.41
N ILE A 172 -13.34 11.22 -4.68
CA ILE A 172 -13.72 12.05 -5.83
C ILE A 172 -14.73 11.32 -6.71
N VAL A 173 -15.57 12.10 -7.37
CA VAL A 173 -16.51 11.62 -8.39
C VAL A 173 -16.27 12.37 -9.70
N ASN A 174 -16.50 11.71 -10.83
CA ASN A 174 -16.28 12.29 -12.15
C ASN A 174 -17.25 13.43 -12.49
N GLN A 175 -18.44 13.44 -11.87
CA GLN A 175 -19.45 14.47 -12.03
C GLN A 175 -20.34 14.56 -10.77
N PRO A 176 -20.92 15.74 -10.47
CA PRO A 176 -21.67 15.94 -9.24
C PRO A 176 -23.05 15.26 -9.25
N PHE A 177 -23.49 14.84 -8.08
CA PHE A 177 -24.83 14.28 -7.86
C PHE A 177 -25.87 15.38 -7.67
N LYS A 178 -27.14 15.07 -8.00
CA LYS A 178 -28.28 15.97 -7.76
C LYS A 178 -28.76 15.93 -6.31
N GLU A 179 -28.47 14.85 -5.61
CA GLU A 179 -28.82 14.59 -4.22
C GLU A 179 -27.55 14.21 -3.46
N ASP A 180 -27.60 14.27 -2.13
CA ASP A 180 -26.48 13.88 -1.28
C ASP A 180 -26.18 12.38 -1.44
N LEU A 181 -24.90 12.02 -1.54
CA LEU A 181 -24.43 10.64 -1.58
C LEU A 181 -23.77 10.27 -0.25
N GLU A 182 -24.36 9.31 0.46
CA GLU A 182 -23.76 8.73 1.66
C GLU A 182 -22.76 7.64 1.28
N LEU A 183 -21.55 7.74 1.81
CA LEU A 183 -20.45 6.83 1.56
C LEU A 183 -20.04 6.14 2.87
N PRO A 184 -20.45 4.88 3.09
CA PRO A 184 -20.00 4.10 4.23
C PRO A 184 -18.53 3.71 4.07
N TYR A 185 -17.75 3.82 5.14
CA TYR A 185 -16.34 3.44 5.19
C TYR A 185 -15.99 2.84 6.55
N ARG A 186 -14.91 2.06 6.59
CA ARG A 186 -14.33 1.48 7.81
C ARG A 186 -12.81 1.52 7.79
N VAL A 187 -12.21 1.40 8.96
CA VAL A 187 -10.79 1.04 9.09
C VAL A 187 -10.71 -0.48 9.24
N ASP A 188 -9.94 -1.16 8.40
CA ASP A 188 -9.70 -2.59 8.52
C ASP A 188 -8.66 -2.86 9.60
N LEU A 189 -9.13 -3.32 10.76
CA LEU A 189 -8.31 -3.61 11.95
C LEU A 189 -7.62 -4.97 11.89
N GLU A 190 -7.95 -5.82 10.92
CA GLU A 190 -7.31 -7.13 10.74
C GLU A 190 -6.26 -7.11 9.62
N TRP A 191 -6.18 -6.01 8.87
CA TRP A 191 -5.23 -5.86 7.79
C TRP A 191 -3.80 -5.67 8.31
N THR A 192 -2.91 -6.60 7.96
CA THR A 192 -1.54 -6.68 8.52
C THR A 192 -0.45 -6.01 7.68
N GLY A 193 -0.83 -5.34 6.58
CA GLY A 193 0.06 -4.47 5.82
C GLY A 193 1.36 -5.08 5.29
N THR A 194 2.32 -4.20 5.02
CA THR A 194 3.68 -4.55 4.57
C THR A 194 4.78 -4.06 5.50
N THR A 195 4.43 -3.18 6.44
CA THR A 195 5.28 -2.63 7.51
C THR A 195 4.62 -2.90 8.86
N SER A 196 5.10 -2.27 9.93
CA SER A 196 4.45 -2.27 11.24
C SER A 196 2.97 -1.83 11.12
N HIS A 197 2.12 -2.42 11.96
CA HIS A 197 0.67 -2.24 11.90
C HIS A 197 0.24 -1.20 12.94
N ALA A 198 -0.46 -0.15 12.49
CA ALA A 198 -1.00 0.85 13.40
C ALA A 198 -2.13 0.25 14.25
N ILE A 199 -2.03 0.42 15.55
CA ILE A 199 -2.92 -0.01 16.60
C ILE A 199 -3.96 1.09 16.92
N ARG A 200 -5.24 0.74 16.73
CA ARG A 200 -6.35 1.61 17.11
C ARG A 200 -6.29 2.00 18.58
N GLY A 201 -6.28 3.31 18.84
CA GLY A 201 -6.24 3.90 20.17
C GLY A 201 -4.82 4.17 20.70
N GLN A 202 -3.79 3.74 19.98
CA GLN A 202 -2.40 4.15 20.19
C GLN A 202 -1.99 5.15 19.13
N ASP A 203 -2.19 4.83 17.84
CA ASP A 203 -1.63 5.66 16.74
C ASP A 203 -2.73 6.42 15.99
N PHE A 204 -3.98 5.93 16.07
CA PHE A 204 -5.14 6.63 15.51
C PHE A 204 -6.42 6.42 16.30
N ILE A 205 -7.33 7.38 16.19
CA ILE A 205 -8.65 7.35 16.85
C ILE A 205 -9.73 7.00 15.82
N TYR A 206 -10.25 5.78 15.93
CA TYR A 206 -11.45 5.34 15.21
C TYR A 206 -12.49 4.80 16.21
N ARG A 207 -13.45 5.65 16.60
CA ARG A 207 -14.56 5.26 17.49
C ARG A 207 -15.74 4.72 16.69
N VAL A 208 -16.25 3.57 17.11
CA VAL A 208 -17.47 2.93 16.60
C VAL A 208 -18.61 3.33 17.52
N ASP A 209 -19.72 3.84 16.97
CA ASP A 209 -20.86 4.22 17.79
C ASP A 209 -21.59 2.97 18.32
N TYR A 210 -21.99 3.00 19.59
CA TYR A 210 -22.45 1.85 20.37
C TYR A 210 -23.82 1.25 19.94
N HIS A 211 -24.36 1.66 18.80
CA HIS A 211 -25.76 1.44 18.41
C HIS A 211 -26.01 0.45 17.26
N GLY A 212 -25.09 -0.47 16.99
CA GLY A 212 -25.44 -1.72 16.31
C GLY A 212 -24.39 -2.21 15.33
N GLN A 213 -23.86 -3.40 15.61
CA GLN A 213 -23.44 -4.52 14.75
C GLN A 213 -22.59 -4.31 13.48
N ASP A 214 -22.38 -3.09 13.01
CA ASP A 214 -21.74 -2.77 11.73
C ASP A 214 -20.70 -1.65 11.96
N ASP A 215 -19.41 -1.94 11.75
CA ASP A 215 -18.23 -1.13 12.12
C ASP A 215 -17.99 0.09 11.18
N PHE A 216 -19.07 0.63 10.62
CA PHE A 216 -19.01 1.62 9.55
C PHE A 216 -19.27 3.05 10.04
N LYS A 217 -18.51 3.98 9.48
CA LYS A 217 -18.79 5.41 9.50
C LYS A 217 -19.30 5.87 8.15
N HIS A 218 -19.99 7.01 8.13
CA HIS A 218 -20.53 7.59 6.92
C HIS A 218 -19.90 8.96 6.67
N VAL A 219 -19.53 9.23 5.42
CA VAL A 219 -19.23 10.58 4.94
C VAL A 219 -20.26 10.96 3.87
N ILE A 220 -20.66 12.22 3.83
CA ILE A 220 -21.71 12.69 2.92
C ILE A 220 -21.06 13.60 1.87
N LEU A 221 -21.06 13.16 0.62
CA LEU A 221 -20.76 14.02 -0.53
C LEU A 221 -22.03 14.82 -0.86
N ARG A 222 -21.98 16.15 -0.70
CA ARG A 222 -23.18 16.99 -0.88
C ARG A 222 -23.57 17.11 -2.34
N ALA A 223 -24.86 17.29 -2.61
CA ALA A 223 -25.38 17.59 -3.93
C ALA A 223 -24.61 18.76 -4.57
N GLY A 224 -24.18 18.60 -5.82
CA GLY A 224 -23.37 19.60 -6.53
C GLY A 224 -21.85 19.52 -6.29
N GLU A 225 -21.38 18.77 -5.30
CA GLU A 225 -19.95 18.57 -5.04
C GLU A 225 -19.36 17.42 -5.86
N THR A 226 -18.04 17.46 -6.07
CA THR A 226 -17.29 16.43 -6.82
C THR A 226 -16.23 15.73 -5.97
N SER A 227 -16.08 16.13 -4.72
CA SER A 227 -15.14 15.51 -3.79
C SER A 227 -15.58 15.72 -2.36
N VAL A 228 -15.25 14.76 -1.51
CA VAL A 228 -15.43 14.85 -0.06
C VAL A 228 -14.23 14.25 0.64
N ASP A 229 -13.85 14.85 1.77
CA ASP A 229 -12.72 14.41 2.56
C ASP A 229 -13.18 13.53 3.73
N ILE A 230 -12.52 12.38 3.88
CA ILE A 230 -12.59 11.52 5.06
C ILE A 230 -11.38 11.85 5.93
N THR A 231 -11.60 12.30 7.15
CA THR A 231 -10.53 12.63 8.08
C THR A 231 -10.43 11.57 9.18
N ILE A 232 -9.26 10.93 9.31
CA ILE A 232 -8.94 10.06 10.43
C ILE A 232 -8.02 10.82 11.37
N ARG A 233 -8.35 10.84 12.66
CA ARG A 233 -7.50 11.50 13.66
C ARG A 233 -6.32 10.60 13.99
N ILE A 234 -5.13 11.13 13.81
CA ILE A 234 -3.86 10.51 14.19
C ILE A 234 -3.52 10.98 15.61
N ILE A 235 -2.92 10.11 16.40
CA ILE A 235 -2.41 10.44 17.72
C ILE A 235 -0.97 10.88 17.53
N ASP A 236 -0.68 12.10 17.95
CA ASP A 236 0.67 12.69 18.01
C ASP A 236 1.12 12.47 19.45
N ASP A 237 2.18 11.69 19.66
CA ASP A 237 2.74 11.49 20.98
C ASP A 237 4.16 12.06 21.11
N GLU A 238 5.02 11.48 21.96
CA GLU A 238 6.42 11.92 22.11
C GLU A 238 7.38 10.72 22.00
N LYS A 239 6.87 9.57 21.57
CA LYS A 239 7.55 8.28 21.55
C LYS A 239 7.97 8.01 20.11
N PRO A 240 9.28 7.86 19.85
CA PRO A 240 9.71 7.49 18.53
C PRO A 240 9.29 6.05 18.20
N GLU A 241 8.72 5.86 17.02
CA GLU A 241 8.09 4.65 16.51
C GLU A 241 8.47 4.36 15.05
N ASP A 242 8.30 3.12 14.60
CA ASP A 242 8.49 2.78 13.20
C ASP A 242 7.36 3.37 12.36
N THR A 243 7.55 3.47 11.04
CA THR A 243 6.42 3.82 10.16
C THR A 243 5.35 2.72 10.19
N GLU A 244 4.14 3.10 10.54
CA GLU A 244 3.01 2.19 10.70
C GLU A 244 1.95 2.38 9.64
N GLN A 245 1.20 1.31 9.35
CA GLN A 245 0.15 1.34 8.34
C GLN A 245 -1.20 0.85 8.86
N PHE A 246 -2.26 1.50 8.38
CA PHE A 246 -3.63 0.96 8.44
C PHE A 246 -4.34 1.15 7.09
N LEU A 247 -5.41 0.38 6.89
CA LEU A 247 -6.20 0.40 5.66
C LEU A 247 -7.58 1.03 5.93
N VAL A 248 -7.96 2.02 5.14
CA VAL A 248 -9.33 2.54 5.07
C VAL A 248 -10.01 1.93 3.86
N GLN A 249 -11.23 1.41 4.04
CA GLN A 249 -12.01 0.78 2.99
C GLN A 249 -13.45 1.30 2.95
N LEU A 250 -13.94 1.62 1.75
CA LEU A 250 -15.36 1.90 1.49
C LEU A 250 -16.16 0.61 1.48
N ASP A 251 -17.38 0.65 2.01
CA ASP A 251 -18.38 -0.37 1.71
C ASP A 251 -19.29 0.13 0.59
N HIS A 252 -19.18 -0.52 -0.56
CA HIS A 252 -19.89 -0.17 -1.79
C HIS A 252 -20.92 -1.22 -2.21
N SER A 253 -21.16 -2.23 -1.37
CA SER A 253 -22.12 -3.31 -1.66
C SER A 253 -23.54 -2.78 -1.97
N CYS A 254 -23.93 -1.68 -1.33
CA CYS A 254 -25.21 -0.99 -1.53
C CYS A 254 -25.13 0.26 -2.44
N LEU A 255 -23.93 0.64 -2.90
CA LEU A 255 -23.72 1.84 -3.73
C LEU A 255 -23.94 1.55 -5.22
N SER A 256 -23.96 0.28 -5.63
CA SER A 256 -24.37 -0.12 -6.98
C SER A 256 -25.90 -0.18 -7.08
N PRO A 257 -26.54 0.36 -8.15
CA PRO A 257 -25.93 0.89 -9.38
C PRO A 257 -25.74 2.43 -9.38
N LEU A 258 -25.86 3.10 -8.23
CA LEU A 258 -25.81 4.58 -8.13
C LEU A 258 -24.45 5.15 -8.55
N ILE A 259 -23.35 4.45 -8.22
CA ILE A 259 -21.98 4.86 -8.54
C ILE A 259 -21.10 3.63 -8.79
N ASN A 260 -20.24 3.70 -9.82
CA ASN A 260 -19.20 2.71 -10.06
C ASN A 260 -17.92 3.07 -9.30
N ILE A 261 -17.53 2.27 -8.31
CA ILE A 261 -16.32 2.52 -7.51
C ILE A 261 -15.10 1.90 -8.19
N LEU A 262 -14.18 2.73 -8.63
CA LEU A 262 -12.94 2.30 -9.32
C LEU A 262 -11.82 1.95 -8.35
N SER A 263 -11.84 2.54 -7.16
CA SER A 263 -10.93 2.26 -6.05
C SER A 263 -11.67 2.51 -4.74
N ASP A 264 -11.70 1.49 -3.90
CA ASP A 264 -12.49 1.42 -2.67
C ASP A 264 -11.63 1.41 -1.41
N SER A 265 -10.31 1.57 -1.53
CA SER A 265 -9.39 1.42 -0.41
C SER A 265 -8.17 2.33 -0.52
N VAL A 266 -7.65 2.74 0.63
CA VAL A 266 -6.45 3.58 0.77
C VAL A 266 -5.62 3.08 1.94
N ILE A 267 -4.32 2.92 1.71
CA ILE A 267 -3.35 2.67 2.78
C ILE A 267 -2.91 4.02 3.35
N VAL A 268 -2.94 4.16 4.66
CA VAL A 268 -2.40 5.32 5.36
C VAL A 268 -1.09 4.90 6.02
N ASP A 269 0.01 5.57 5.65
CA ASP A 269 1.31 5.47 6.30
C ASP A 269 1.42 6.59 7.36
N ILE A 270 1.50 6.23 8.64
CA ILE A 270 1.81 7.15 9.73
C ILE A 270 3.33 7.18 9.87
N VAL A 271 3.91 8.34 9.60
CA VAL A 271 5.33 8.60 9.78
C VAL A 271 5.50 9.29 11.12
N ASP A 272 6.17 8.60 12.04
CA ASP A 272 6.62 9.21 13.27
C ASP A 272 7.69 10.28 12.97
N ASN A 273 7.48 11.48 13.54
CA ASN A 273 8.38 12.62 13.42
C ASN A 273 9.10 12.94 14.73
N ASP A 274 8.97 12.08 15.73
CA ASP A 274 9.64 12.18 17.01
C ASP A 274 11.08 11.72 16.96
N ARG A 275 11.79 12.08 18.02
CA ARG A 275 13.19 11.75 18.19
C ARG A 275 13.40 11.22 19.58
N CYS A 276 14.38 10.34 19.71
CA CYS A 276 14.87 9.92 21.01
C CYS A 276 15.35 11.15 21.83
N LEU A 277 14.68 11.41 22.95
CA LEU A 277 14.89 12.62 23.76
C LEU A 277 16.09 12.55 24.73
N ASP A 278 16.61 11.35 25.01
CA ASP A 278 17.74 11.18 25.94
C ASP A 278 18.71 10.05 25.48
N PRO A 279 19.95 10.34 25.10
CA PRO A 279 20.46 11.69 24.84
C PRO A 279 19.79 12.28 23.60
N ALA A 280 19.74 13.62 23.54
CA ALA A 280 19.38 14.33 22.31
C ALA A 280 20.29 13.86 21.17
N ASP A 281 19.72 13.70 19.97
CA ASP A 281 20.36 13.19 18.76
C ASP A 281 20.59 11.66 18.71
N ALA A 282 20.02 10.87 19.62
CA ALA A 282 20.02 9.41 19.45
C ALA A 282 19.19 9.00 18.22
N LEU A 283 19.66 7.98 17.50
CA LEU A 283 18.99 7.46 16.31
C LEU A 283 17.96 6.42 16.72
N TYR A 284 16.75 6.48 16.17
CA TYR A 284 15.72 5.47 16.39
C TYR A 284 15.78 4.38 15.32
N TYR A 285 15.59 3.13 15.73
CA TYR A 285 15.34 2.00 14.84
C TYR A 285 14.72 0.83 15.61
N ASP A 286 13.66 0.21 15.08
CA ASP A 286 13.07 -1.06 15.58
C ASP A 286 12.81 -1.04 17.10
N GLY A 287 12.12 0.00 17.56
CA GLY A 287 11.76 0.19 18.97
C GLY A 287 12.91 0.60 19.89
N SER A 288 14.10 0.91 19.36
CA SER A 288 15.30 1.21 20.15
C SER A 288 15.96 2.52 19.75
N CYS A 289 16.58 3.18 20.72
CA CYS A 289 17.36 4.40 20.56
C CYS A 289 18.85 4.09 20.70
N TYR A 290 19.65 4.53 19.73
CA TYR A 290 21.08 4.28 19.65
C TYR A 290 21.88 5.58 19.79
N PHE A 291 22.87 5.58 20.69
CA PHE A 291 23.64 6.79 20.97
C PHE A 291 25.08 6.51 21.41
N LYS A 292 25.96 7.47 21.15
CA LYS A 292 27.36 7.41 21.55
C LYS A 292 27.56 7.77 23.02
N VAL A 293 28.45 7.04 23.68
CA VAL A 293 29.01 7.40 25.00
C VAL A 293 30.52 7.60 24.95
N PHE A 294 31.01 8.51 25.78
CA PHE A 294 32.44 8.76 26.00
C PHE A 294 32.68 9.37 27.38
N LEU A 295 33.87 9.17 27.93
CA LEU A 295 34.26 9.76 29.21
C LEU A 295 35.00 11.09 28.99
N PRO A 296 34.46 12.24 29.49
CA PRO A 296 35.18 13.51 29.43
C PRO A 296 36.53 13.43 30.14
N GLY A 297 37.59 13.86 29.47
CA GLY A 297 38.95 13.84 30.03
C GLY A 297 39.65 12.48 30.03
N LYS A 298 38.96 11.39 29.65
CA LYS A 298 39.58 10.09 29.39
C LYS A 298 39.45 9.76 27.90
N PRO A 299 40.54 9.90 27.12
CA PRO A 299 40.43 9.74 25.68
C PRO A 299 40.07 8.30 25.31
N ILE A 300 40.53 7.27 26.03
CA ILE A 300 40.29 5.88 25.63
C ILE A 300 39.44 5.15 26.67
N LEU A 301 38.45 4.42 26.17
CA LEU A 301 37.44 3.72 26.94
C LEU A 301 37.72 2.21 26.88
N SER A 302 37.66 1.51 28.01
CA SER A 302 37.58 0.05 28.01
C SER A 302 36.16 -0.41 27.68
N ALA A 303 35.99 -1.62 27.16
CA ALA A 303 34.67 -2.17 26.85
C ALA A 303 33.75 -2.18 28.08
N ARG A 304 34.31 -2.47 29.26
CA ARG A 304 33.59 -2.45 30.53
C ARG A 304 33.11 -1.04 30.92
N GLU A 305 33.94 -0.03 30.76
CA GLU A 305 33.52 1.35 31.07
C GLU A 305 32.45 1.84 30.10
N ALA A 306 32.55 1.47 28.82
CA ALA A 306 31.50 1.76 27.84
C ALA A 306 30.17 1.13 28.24
N GLU A 307 30.20 -0.13 28.67
CA GLU A 307 29.04 -0.85 29.18
C GLU A 307 28.48 -0.20 30.45
N GLU A 308 29.32 0.16 31.43
CA GLU A 308 28.89 0.87 32.64
C GLU A 308 28.18 2.20 32.30
N MET A 309 28.69 2.95 31.31
CA MET A 309 28.05 4.18 30.84
C MET A 309 26.70 3.95 30.16
N CYS A 310 26.54 2.87 29.38
CA CYS A 310 25.25 2.52 28.80
C CYS A 310 24.25 2.14 29.89
N ASN A 311 24.68 1.35 30.88
CA ASN A 311 23.86 0.95 32.02
C ASN A 311 23.41 2.15 32.87
N GLU A 312 24.26 3.15 33.09
CA GLU A 312 23.89 4.41 33.75
C GLU A 312 22.78 5.18 33.03
N LYS A 313 22.60 4.93 31.73
CA LYS A 313 21.57 5.51 30.87
C LYS A 313 20.41 4.54 30.61
N ASN A 314 20.25 3.52 31.46
CA ASN A 314 19.22 2.48 31.34
C ASN A 314 19.24 1.73 29.99
N GLY A 315 20.43 1.61 29.39
CA GLY A 315 20.67 0.85 28.17
C GLY A 315 21.81 -0.14 28.34
N TYR A 316 22.26 -0.72 27.24
CA TYR A 316 23.38 -1.67 27.16
C TYR A 316 24.19 -1.37 25.90
N LEU A 317 25.41 -1.91 25.78
CA LEU A 317 26.14 -1.80 24.51
C LEU A 317 25.36 -2.47 23.36
N ALA A 318 25.29 -1.79 22.21
CA ALA A 318 24.39 -2.15 21.13
C ALA A 318 24.51 -3.61 20.66
N ILE A 319 23.35 -4.24 20.53
CA ILE A 319 23.12 -5.56 19.94
C ILE A 319 22.72 -5.34 18.48
N ILE A 320 23.26 -6.10 17.54
CA ILE A 320 23.05 -5.88 16.11
C ILE A 320 22.48 -7.14 15.48
N LYS A 321 21.23 -7.10 15.04
CA LYS A 321 20.47 -8.26 14.54
C LYS A 321 20.45 -8.33 13.02
N ASN A 322 20.75 -7.24 12.31
CA ASN A 322 20.71 -7.16 10.85
C ASN A 322 21.60 -6.04 10.26
N GLU A 323 21.66 -5.96 8.93
CA GLU A 323 22.50 -5.01 8.20
C GLU A 323 22.05 -3.53 8.35
N VAL A 324 20.74 -3.28 8.50
CA VAL A 324 20.20 -1.93 8.69
C VAL A 324 20.61 -1.42 10.06
N GLU A 325 20.40 -2.21 11.10
CA GLU A 325 20.82 -1.90 12.47
C GLU A 325 22.34 -1.69 12.56
N ASN A 326 23.14 -2.47 11.82
CA ASN A 326 24.60 -2.26 11.77
C ASN A 326 24.99 -0.88 11.22
N THR A 327 24.21 -0.38 10.26
CA THR A 327 24.38 0.97 9.69
C THR A 327 24.00 2.03 10.72
N ILE A 328 22.85 1.87 11.39
CA ILE A 328 22.40 2.78 12.45
C ILE A 328 23.41 2.84 13.60
N VAL A 329 23.91 1.70 14.09
CA VAL A 329 24.92 1.65 15.16
C VAL A 329 26.24 2.28 14.72
N SER A 330 26.66 2.06 13.47
CA SER A 330 27.84 2.72 12.90
C SER A 330 27.70 4.24 12.88
N GLU A 331 26.54 4.76 12.49
CA GLU A 331 26.23 6.20 12.44
C GLU A 331 26.07 6.81 13.83
N ALA A 332 25.37 6.15 14.74
CA ALA A 332 25.20 6.57 16.14
C ALA A 332 26.55 6.71 16.86
N GLY A 333 27.57 5.94 16.45
CA GLY A 333 28.95 6.08 16.91
C GLY A 333 29.75 7.21 16.24
N ASP A 334 29.11 8.12 15.51
CA ASP A 334 29.72 9.16 14.64
C ASP A 334 30.76 8.58 13.68
N VAL A 335 30.47 7.40 13.13
CA VAL A 335 31.37 6.66 12.23
C VAL A 335 32.78 6.43 12.80
N GLN A 336 32.94 6.52 14.14
CA GLN A 336 34.18 6.27 14.85
C GLN A 336 34.25 4.83 15.34
N GLN A 337 35.46 4.36 15.67
CA GLN A 337 35.62 3.08 16.36
C GLN A 337 34.98 3.15 17.74
N ALA A 338 34.03 2.26 17.98
CA ALA A 338 33.27 2.21 19.21
C ALA A 338 33.07 0.75 19.66
N TRP A 339 32.97 0.56 20.98
CA TRP A 339 32.56 -0.72 21.56
C TRP A 339 31.10 -1.03 21.22
N ILE A 340 30.82 -2.30 20.96
CA ILE A 340 29.48 -2.88 20.78
C ILE A 340 29.31 -4.11 21.69
N GLY A 341 28.09 -4.57 21.89
CA GLY A 341 27.71 -5.57 22.91
C GLY A 341 28.15 -7.01 22.62
N VAL A 342 29.11 -7.24 21.72
CA VAL A 342 29.61 -8.59 21.41
C VAL A 342 30.80 -8.94 22.29
N ILE A 343 30.75 -10.14 22.89
CA ILE A 343 31.84 -10.71 23.68
C ILE A 343 32.20 -12.10 23.18
N ARG A 344 33.45 -12.51 23.39
CA ARG A 344 33.86 -13.91 23.19
C ARG A 344 33.16 -14.77 24.24
N ASN A 345 32.57 -15.89 23.82
CA ASN A 345 31.83 -16.77 24.71
C ASN A 345 32.78 -17.38 25.77
N PRO A 346 32.56 -17.14 27.07
CA PRO A 346 33.43 -17.65 28.13
C PRO A 346 33.45 -19.18 28.24
N ASN A 347 32.41 -19.85 27.75
CA ASN A 347 32.27 -21.31 27.79
C ASN A 347 32.76 -21.99 26.51
N ASN A 348 32.90 -21.24 25.42
CA ASN A 348 33.44 -21.71 24.15
C ASN A 348 34.20 -20.58 23.46
N THR A 349 35.52 -20.54 23.62
CA THR A 349 36.35 -19.42 23.13
C THR A 349 36.38 -19.28 21.61
N ASP A 350 35.88 -20.26 20.86
CA ASP A 350 35.75 -20.20 19.39
C ASP A 350 34.48 -19.48 18.94
N GLU A 351 33.56 -19.16 19.86
CA GLU A 351 32.29 -18.51 19.60
C GLU A 351 32.24 -17.08 20.17
N PHE A 352 31.35 -16.28 19.59
CA PHE A 352 30.96 -14.97 20.10
C PHE A 352 29.46 -14.97 20.41
N ILE A 353 29.09 -14.21 21.42
CA ILE A 353 27.72 -14.02 21.89
C ILE A 353 27.48 -12.54 22.18
N TRP A 354 26.22 -12.15 22.24
CA TRP A 354 25.84 -10.86 22.78
C TRP A 354 25.93 -10.87 24.31
N GLN A 355 26.10 -9.70 24.91
CA GLN A 355 26.23 -9.56 26.37
C GLN A 355 24.98 -9.97 27.15
N ASP A 356 23.80 -9.98 26.51
CA ASP A 356 22.56 -10.53 27.07
C ASP A 356 22.53 -12.07 27.08
N GLY A 357 23.55 -12.72 26.52
CA GLY A 357 23.69 -14.17 26.41
C GLY A 357 23.04 -14.78 25.16
N SER A 358 22.43 -13.96 24.31
CA SER A 358 21.86 -14.43 23.04
C SER A 358 22.96 -14.81 22.03
N ALA A 359 22.62 -15.73 21.14
CA ALA A 359 23.56 -16.19 20.12
C ALA A 359 23.83 -15.09 19.09
N LEU A 360 25.06 -15.03 18.59
CA LEU A 360 25.43 -14.12 17.51
C LEU A 360 24.78 -14.58 16.19
N THR A 361 23.65 -13.98 15.82
CA THR A 361 22.88 -14.32 14.59
C THR A 361 23.26 -13.49 13.38
N PHE A 362 23.92 -12.35 13.60
CA PHE A 362 24.42 -11.45 12.56
C PHE A 362 25.84 -11.02 12.91
N ASP A 363 26.69 -10.92 11.89
CA ASP A 363 28.03 -10.39 12.02
C ASP A 363 28.45 -9.59 10.78
N CYS A 364 29.36 -8.64 11.01
CA CYS A 364 29.99 -7.87 9.95
C CYS A 364 31.51 -7.85 10.12
N TRP A 365 32.11 -9.02 10.36
CA TRP A 365 33.55 -9.10 10.58
C TRP A 365 34.34 -8.55 9.41
N ARG A 366 35.35 -7.72 9.71
CA ARG A 366 36.35 -7.33 8.73
C ARG A 366 37.06 -8.58 8.22
N GLN A 367 37.45 -8.58 6.94
CA GLN A 367 38.16 -9.72 6.34
C GLN A 367 39.36 -10.17 7.20
N ARG A 368 39.41 -11.45 7.59
CA ARG A 368 40.40 -12.06 8.50
C ARG A 368 40.18 -11.83 10.00
N GLU A 369 39.11 -11.14 10.38
CA GLU A 369 38.60 -11.12 11.75
C GLU A 369 37.46 -12.14 11.89
N PRO A 370 37.16 -12.62 13.10
CA PRO A 370 37.95 -12.44 14.32
C PRO A 370 39.24 -13.27 14.29
N ASN A 371 40.37 -12.70 14.74
CA ASN A 371 41.68 -13.37 14.64
C ASN A 371 42.28 -13.82 15.99
N ASN A 372 41.67 -13.40 17.10
CA ASN A 372 42.08 -13.69 18.47
C ASN A 372 43.59 -13.49 18.73
N ARG A 373 44.11 -12.32 18.36
CA ARG A 373 45.54 -12.00 18.46
C ARG A 373 46.05 -12.20 19.88
N LEU A 374 47.12 -12.99 20.02
CA LEU A 374 47.74 -13.34 21.30
C LEU A 374 46.80 -14.06 22.30
N GLY A 375 45.60 -14.49 21.87
CA GLY A 375 44.64 -15.19 22.70
C GLY A 375 43.91 -14.30 23.73
N ASP A 376 43.88 -12.98 23.53
CA ASP A 376 43.30 -12.02 24.49
C ASP A 376 42.32 -11.03 23.82
N GLU A 377 41.70 -11.38 22.69
CA GLU A 377 40.75 -10.50 22.00
C GLU A 377 39.31 -10.93 22.31
N ASN A 378 38.80 -10.46 23.44
CA ASN A 378 37.53 -10.92 24.02
C ASN A 378 36.35 -9.95 23.86
N CYS A 379 36.59 -8.76 23.29
CA CYS A 379 35.58 -7.74 23.05
C CYS A 379 35.65 -7.24 21.61
N VAL A 380 34.57 -6.64 21.12
CA VAL A 380 34.44 -6.26 19.71
C VAL A 380 34.22 -4.77 19.56
N LYS A 381 34.87 -4.19 18.55
CA LYS A 381 34.61 -2.82 18.10
C LYS A 381 34.06 -2.78 16.67
N ILE A 382 33.16 -1.83 16.41
CA ILE A 382 32.66 -1.50 15.08
C ILE A 382 33.54 -0.44 14.40
N ASN A 383 33.31 -0.18 13.12
CA ASN A 383 34.01 0.83 12.31
C ASN A 383 35.52 0.59 12.20
N TYR A 384 35.93 -0.68 12.17
CA TYR A 384 37.32 -1.05 11.98
C TYR A 384 37.70 -1.05 10.50
N VAL A 385 38.60 -0.14 10.11
CA VAL A 385 39.09 0.09 8.73
C VAL A 385 38.03 0.63 7.76
N ARG A 386 36.77 0.19 7.88
CA ARG A 386 35.61 0.62 7.11
C ARG A 386 34.39 0.72 8.01
N LEU A 387 33.42 1.54 7.59
CA LEU A 387 32.14 1.72 8.30
C LEU A 387 31.40 0.38 8.42
N GLY A 388 30.79 0.13 9.57
CA GLY A 388 30.03 -1.08 9.87
C GLY A 388 30.86 -2.35 10.08
N PHE A 389 32.16 -2.36 9.79
CA PHE A 389 32.98 -3.58 9.91
C PHE A 389 33.56 -3.78 11.32
N TRP A 390 33.57 -5.03 11.77
CA TRP A 390 33.91 -5.41 13.15
C TRP A 390 35.31 -6.01 13.28
N ASN A 391 35.87 -5.90 14.49
CA ASN A 391 37.17 -6.49 14.85
C ASN A 391 37.17 -6.87 16.33
N ASP A 392 37.62 -8.08 16.64
CA ASP A 392 37.90 -8.49 18.01
C ASP A 392 39.20 -7.86 18.50
N THR A 393 39.22 -7.44 19.76
CA THR A 393 40.36 -6.74 20.35
C THR A 393 40.37 -6.96 21.86
N PRO A 394 41.50 -6.74 22.57
CA PRO A 394 41.51 -6.82 24.02
C PRO A 394 40.51 -5.81 24.61
N CYS A 395 39.71 -6.24 25.58
CA CYS A 395 38.67 -5.41 26.20
C CYS A 395 39.21 -4.13 26.86
N LYS A 396 40.49 -4.16 27.23
CA LYS A 396 41.25 -3.02 27.76
C LYS A 396 42.14 -2.37 26.70
N ASN A 397 41.80 -2.45 25.40
CA ASN A 397 42.60 -1.82 24.36
C ASN A 397 42.50 -0.30 24.45
N GLU A 398 43.27 0.24 25.40
CA GLU A 398 43.42 1.63 25.82
C GLU A 398 44.16 2.49 24.79
N LYS A 399 44.24 2.08 23.51
CA LYS A 399 44.94 2.84 22.47
C LYS A 399 44.09 3.31 21.30
N THR A 400 42.91 2.74 21.06
CA THR A 400 42.19 2.97 19.79
C THR A 400 40.68 3.21 19.89
N VAL A 401 40.02 2.86 21.00
CA VAL A 401 38.55 2.93 21.10
C VAL A 401 38.13 4.02 22.09
N HIS A 402 37.65 5.13 21.55
CA HIS A 402 37.32 6.32 22.33
C HIS A 402 35.86 6.35 22.79
N TYR A 403 35.02 5.44 22.27
CA TYR A 403 33.57 5.51 22.35
C TYR A 403 32.93 4.14 22.62
N GLY A 404 31.71 4.14 23.13
CA GLY A 404 30.78 3.02 23.04
C GLY A 404 29.51 3.46 22.31
N VAL A 405 28.81 2.52 21.67
CA VAL A 405 27.45 2.76 21.19
C VAL A 405 26.49 1.99 22.08
N CYS A 406 25.58 2.72 22.70
CA CYS A 406 24.53 2.16 23.54
C CYS A 406 23.26 1.97 22.73
N GLU A 407 22.50 0.97 23.12
CA GLU A 407 21.12 0.71 22.72
C GLU A 407 20.26 0.80 23.98
N LYS A 408 19.10 1.46 23.87
CA LYS A 408 18.08 1.46 24.91
C LYS A 408 16.69 1.34 24.27
N PRO A 409 15.71 0.72 24.93
CA PRO A 409 14.33 0.76 24.46
C PRO A 409 13.84 2.21 24.34
N ALA A 410 13.13 2.53 23.26
CA ALA A 410 12.37 3.78 23.16
C ALA A 410 11.32 3.78 24.29
N GLN A 411 11.41 4.74 25.22
CA GLN A 411 10.50 4.77 26.36
C GLN A 411 9.11 5.24 25.92
N SER A 412 8.06 4.53 26.33
CA SER A 412 6.72 5.11 26.44
C SER A 412 6.76 6.15 27.54
N GLY A 413 6.44 7.41 27.25
CA GLY A 413 6.34 8.46 28.27
C GLY A 413 5.42 7.99 29.40
N SER A 414 5.97 7.78 30.60
CA SER A 414 5.18 7.61 31.81
C SER A 414 4.85 8.99 32.35
N GLY A 415 3.63 9.48 32.13
CA GLY A 415 3.17 10.72 32.74
C GLY A 415 1.81 11.17 32.24
#